data_AF-A0A0W7TLD9-F1
#
_entry.id   AF-A0A0W7TLD9-F1
#
_cell.length_a   1.000
_cell.length_b   1.000
_cell.length_c   1.000
_cell.angle_alpha   90.00
_cell.angle_beta   90.00
_cell.angle_gamma   90.00
#
_symmetry.space_group_name_H-M   'P 1'
#
loop_
_entity.id
_entity.type
_entity.pdbx_description
1 polymer ?
#
loop_
_entity_poly.entity_id
_entity_poly.type
_entity_poly.pdbx_seq_one_letter_code
_entity_poly.pdbx_strand_id
1 'polypeptide(L)' 'MYLRSRADREGKCFPSVRTISRDTKLSMSTVRRALDDLVNTGYIQKQPRWRANGAKSSNQYVFRI' A
#
# COMPACT_ATOMS: atom_id res chain seq x y z
N MET A 1 -5.49 11.44 -3.24
CA MET A 1 -4.58 10.56 -2.46
C MET A 1 -3.85 9.58 -3.39
N TYR A 2 -2.54 9.40 -3.22
CA TYR A 2 -1.68 8.59 -4.10
C TYR A 2 -2.13 7.13 -4.27
N LEU A 3 -2.52 6.46 -3.18
CA LEU A 3 -2.96 5.06 -3.27
C LEU A 3 -4.23 4.91 -4.12
N ARG A 4 -5.14 5.89 -4.08
CA ARG A 4 -6.41 5.86 -4.83
C ARG A 4 -6.19 6.05 -6.32
N SER A 5 -5.20 6.85 -6.72
CA SER A 5 -4.84 7.00 -8.14
C SER A 5 -4.08 5.81 -8.72
N ARG A 6 -3.57 4.92 -7.87
CA ARG A 6 -2.92 3.65 -8.24
C ARG A 6 -3.80 2.43 -8.00
N ALA A 7 -5.03 2.64 -7.53
CA ALA A 7 -6.00 1.58 -7.33
C ALA A 7 -6.66 1.20 -8.66
N ASP A 8 -6.91 -0.09 -8.83
CA ASP A 8 -7.72 -0.61 -9.92
C ASP A 8 -9.22 -0.30 -9.71
N ARG A 9 -10.06 -0.80 -10.62
CA ARG A 9 -11.52 -0.64 -10.55
C ARG A 9 -12.15 -1.29 -9.32
N GLU A 10 -11.45 -2.21 -8.66
CA GLU A 10 -11.89 -2.88 -7.43
C GLU A 10 -11.35 -2.19 -6.16
N GLY A 11 -10.66 -1.04 -6.30
CA GLY A 11 -10.07 -0.35 -5.17
C GLY A 11 -8.83 -1.05 -4.59
N LYS A 12 -8.15 -1.90 -5.36
CA LYS A 12 -6.95 -2.63 -4.94
C LYS A 12 -5.71 -2.00 -5.56
N CYS A 13 -4.64 -1.90 -4.78
CA CYS A 13 -3.32 -1.52 -5.29
C CYS A 13 -2.22 -2.29 -4.56
N PHE A 14 -1.03 -2.40 -5.17
CA PHE A 14 0.10 -3.14 -4.59
C PHE A 14 1.46 -2.43 -4.76
N PRO A 15 1.55 -1.09 -4.66
CA PRO A 15 2.83 -0.40 -4.72
C PRO A 15 3.71 -0.79 -3.53
N SER A 16 5.01 -0.94 -3.78
CA SER A 16 5.98 -1.15 -2.69
C SER A 16 6.16 0.14 -1.89
N VAL A 17 6.56 0.04 -0.61
CA VAL A 17 6.92 1.22 0.21
C VAL A 17 7.99 2.08 -0.48
N ARG A 18 8.94 1.43 -1.17
CA ARG A 18 9.99 2.12 -1.94
C ARG A 18 9.40 2.86 -3.15
N THR A 19 8.41 2.30 -3.82
CA THR A 19 7.71 2.94 -4.94
C THR A 19 6.97 4.18 -4.46
N ILE A 20 6.18 4.07 -3.38
CA ILE A 20 5.44 5.19 -2.81
C ILE A 20 6.43 6.29 -2.39
N SER A 21 7.50 5.93 -1.68
CA SER A 21 8.54 6.87 -1.23
C SER A 21 9.17 7.66 -2.39
N ARG A 22 9.51 6.99 -3.49
CA ARG A 22 10.06 7.64 -4.69
C ARG A 22 9.05 8.59 -5.32
N ASP A 23 7.81 8.14 -5.49
CA ASP A 23 6.79 8.91 -6.21
C ASP A 23 6.26 10.10 -5.39
N THR A 24 6.17 9.97 -4.07
CA THR A 24 5.71 11.04 -3.17
C THR A 24 6.85 11.90 -2.62
N LYS A 25 8.12 11.57 -2.93
CA LYS A 25 9.33 12.19 -2.36
C LYS A 25 9.34 12.19 -0.82
N LEU A 26 8.70 11.19 -0.20
CA LEU A 26 8.67 11.03 1.25
C LEU A 26 9.68 9.97 1.67
N SER A 27 10.17 10.07 2.91
CA SER A 27 11.00 8.99 3.47
C SER A 27 10.20 7.69 3.58
N MET A 28 10.87 6.54 3.46
CA MET A 28 10.21 5.24 3.66
C MET A 28 9.57 5.10 5.05
N SER A 29 10.14 5.74 6.07
CA SER A 29 9.59 5.73 7.44
C SER A 29 8.29 6.54 7.52
N THR A 30 8.22 7.69 6.85
CA THR A 30 7.00 8.49 6.73
C THR A 30 5.91 7.72 5.98
N VAL A 31 6.27 7.06 4.88
CA VAL A 31 5.34 6.22 4.12
C VAL A 31 4.78 5.08 4.98
N ARG A 32 5.63 4.39 5.75
CA ARG A 32 5.18 3.32 6.65
C ARG A 32 4.18 3.84 7.70
N ARG A 33 4.52 4.94 8.38
CA ARG A 33 3.61 5.57 9.36
C ARG A 33 2.28 5.94 8.73
N ALA A 34 2.28 6.63 7.60
CA ALA A 34 1.05 7.01 6.90
C ALA A 34 0.21 5.79 6.46
N LEU A 35 0.85 4.70 6.02
CA LEU A 35 0.14 3.46 5.70
C LEU A 35 -0.47 2.81 6.94
N ASP A 36 0.27 2.76 8.04
CA ASP A 36 -0.21 2.18 9.29
C ASP A 36 -1.34 3.04 9.88
N ASP A 37 -1.26 4.37 9.79
CA ASP A 37 -2.35 5.30 10.17
C ASP A 37 -3.61 5.05 9.34
N LEU A 38 -3.49 4.89 8.02
CA LEU A 38 -4.62 4.58 7.13
C LEU A 38 -5.24 3.20 7.43
N VAL A 39 -4.45 2.24 7.88
CA VAL A 39 -4.95 0.93 8.32
C VAL A 39 -5.67 1.05 9.66
N ASN A 40 -5.06 1.73 10.64
CA ASN A 40 -5.60 1.90 11.98
C ASN A 40 -6.91 2.69 12.00
N THR A 41 -7.03 3.67 11.10
CA THR A 41 -8.26 4.45 10.91
C THR A 41 -9.32 3.74 10.06
N GLY A 42 -8.99 2.57 9.50
CA GLY A 42 -9.93 1.74 8.74
C GLY A 42 -10.14 2.15 7.28
N TYR A 43 -9.43 3.16 6.76
CA TYR A 43 -9.58 3.58 5.35
C TYR A 43 -9.07 2.51 4.36
N ILE A 44 -8.03 1.78 4.74
CA ILE A 44 -7.45 0.71 3.91
C ILE A 44 -7.22 -0.56 4.70
N GLN A 45 -7.30 -1.70 4.03
CA GLN A 45 -6.82 -2.98 4.56
C GLN A 45 -5.52 -3.38 3.88
N LYS A 46 -4.54 -3.81 4.67
CA LYS A 46 -3.25 -4.31 4.21
C LYS A 46 -3.24 -5.83 4.25
N GLN A 47 -3.02 -6.46 3.10
CA GLN A 47 -2.90 -7.92 2.98
C GLN A 47 -1.49 -8.28 2.48
N PRO A 48 -0.76 -9.19 3.17
CA PRO A 48 0.51 -9.67 2.67
C PRO A 48 0.29 -10.51 1.41
N ARG A 49 1.12 -10.30 0.39
CA ARG A 49 1.06 -11.07 -0.85
C ARG A 49 2.28 -11.96 -0.97
N TRP A 50 2.06 -13.22 -1.30
CA TRP A 50 3.10 -14.20 -1.55
C TRP A 50 3.15 -14.50 -3.05
N ARG A 51 4.35 -14.67 -3.58
CA ARG A 51 4.55 -15.19 -4.95
C ARG A 51 4.43 -16.71 -4.92
N ALA A 52 4.18 -17.33 -6.07
CA ALA A 52 4.10 -18.79 -6.19
C ALA A 52 5.36 -19.53 -5.72
N ASN A 53 6.52 -18.86 -5.75
CA ASN A 53 7.79 -19.38 -5.26
C ASN A 53 8.03 -19.15 -3.76
N GLY A 54 7.02 -18.75 -2.97
CA GLY A 54 7.14 -18.49 -1.54
C GLY A 54 7.81 -17.17 -1.17
N ALA A 55 8.31 -16.39 -2.13
CA ALA A 55 8.90 -15.09 -1.85
C ALA A 55 7.82 -14.07 -1.48
N LYS A 56 8.08 -13.28 -0.43
CA LYS A 56 7.22 -12.18 0.00
C LYS A 56 7.21 -11.09 -1.08
N SER A 57 6.04 -10.82 -1.65
CA SER A 57 5.82 -9.70 -2.56
C SER A 57 5.52 -8.41 -1.79
N SER A 58 5.33 -7.30 -2.50
CA SER A 58 4.74 -6.08 -1.91
C SER A 58 3.36 -6.40 -1.33
N ASN A 59 2.97 -5.69 -0.26
CA ASN A 59 1.62 -5.84 0.29
C ASN A 59 0.59 -5.31 -0.71
N GLN A 60 -0.59 -5.94 -0.69
CA GLN A 60 -1.79 -5.42 -1.33
C GLN A 60 -2.51 -4.49 -0.33
N TYR A 61 -2.97 -3.35 -0.81
CA TYR A 61 -3.82 -2.41 -0.09
C TYR A 61 -5.19 -2.36 -0.76
N VAL A 62 -6.25 -2.49 0.03
CA VAL A 62 -7.63 -2.47 -0.44
C VAL A 62 -8.38 -1.33 0.24
N PHE A 63 -9.00 -0.45 -0.52
CA PHE A 63 -9.84 0.61 0.04
C PHE A 63 -11.13 0.03 0.63
N ARG A 64 -11.50 0.51 1.82
CA ARG A 64 -12.76 0.18 2.51
C ARG A 64 -13.66 1.42 2.43
N ILE A 65 -14.16 1.73 1.23
CA ILE A 65 -15.10 2.85 0.99
C ILE A 65 -16.25 2.31 0.16
#